data_AF-A0A7K2VLK2-F1
#
_entry.id   AF-A0A7K2VLK2-F1
#
_cell.length_a   1.000
_cell.length_b   1.000
_cell.length_c   1.000
_cell.angle_alpha   90.00
_cell.angle_beta   90.00
_cell.angle_gamma   90.00
#
_symmetry.space_group_name_H-M   'P 1'
#
loop_
_entity.id
_entity.type
_entity.pdbx_description
1 polymer ?
#
loop_
_entity_poly.entity_id
_entity_poly.type
_entity_poly.pdbx_seq_one_letter_code
_entity_poly.pdbx_strand_id
1 'polypeptide(L)'
;MLSLTTGLLPLLLAGLLAWTGAAKALGPDVVRTAPKTALARLLSSSERAVLVLRATGWAELLLAGALLAAPGSALPGAATAVLGAGFLGYLGYGRARAPQASCGCSASEDTP
;
A
#
# COMPACT_ATOMS: atom_id res chain seq x y z
N MET A 1 7.86 0.95 29.02
CA MET A 1 7.46 0.17 27.82
C MET A 1 6.79 1.05 26.76
N LEU A 2 5.86 1.96 27.11
CA LEU A 2 5.25 2.89 26.13
C LEU A 2 6.25 3.87 25.47
N SER A 3 7.27 4.37 26.19
CA SER A 3 8.14 5.44 25.66
C SER A 3 9.00 5.03 24.45
N LEU A 4 9.51 3.79 24.40
CA LEU A 4 10.30 3.33 23.25
C LEU A 4 9.44 3.19 22.00
N THR A 5 8.22 2.68 22.13
CA THR A 5 7.30 2.51 21.00
C THR A 5 6.83 3.86 20.44
N THR A 6 6.59 4.88 21.27
CA THR A 6 6.24 6.23 20.77
C THR A 6 7.33 6.87 19.91
N GLY A 7 8.61 6.57 20.18
CA GLY A 7 9.73 7.10 19.40
C GLY A 7 10.01 6.29 18.13
N LEU A 8 10.05 4.95 18.24
CA LEU A 8 10.42 4.07 17.12
C LEU A 8 9.31 3.84 16.10
N LEU A 9 8.04 3.80 16.53
CA LEU A 9 6.93 3.49 15.65
C LEU A 9 6.81 4.44 14.44
N PRO A 10 6.89 5.78 14.57
CA PRO A 10 6.82 6.66 13.40
C PRO A 10 7.99 6.47 12.43
N LEU A 11 9.19 6.15 12.93
CA LEU A 11 10.34 5.82 12.08
C LEU A 11 10.15 4.50 11.33
N LEU A 12 9.65 3.47 12.00
CA LEU A 12 9.37 2.18 11.36
C LEU A 12 8.27 2.30 10.31
N LEU A 13 7.19 3.03 10.64
CA LEU A 13 6.11 3.31 9.68
C LEU A 13 6.64 4.12 8.51
N ALA A 14 7.38 5.20 8.75
CA ALA A 14 7.97 6.01 7.69
C ALA A 14 8.90 5.19 6.80
N GLY A 15 9.76 4.34 7.38
CA GLY A 15 10.63 3.45 6.62
C GLY A 15 9.86 2.44 5.76
N LEU A 16 8.81 1.84 6.32
CA LEU A 16 7.95 0.90 5.59
C LEU A 16 7.17 1.58 4.46
N LEU A 17 6.59 2.75 4.72
CA LEU A 17 5.89 3.59 3.74
C LEU A 17 6.83 4.10 2.65
N ALA A 18 8.05 4.51 3.02
CA ALA A 18 9.06 4.93 2.07
C ALA A 18 9.43 3.78 1.12
N TRP A 19 9.65 2.58 1.68
CA TRP A 19 10.05 1.43 0.88
C TRP A 19 8.93 0.94 -0.05
N THR A 20 7.74 0.72 0.51
CA THR A 20 6.58 0.26 -0.26
C THR A 20 6.11 1.32 -1.26
N GLY A 21 6.16 2.59 -0.90
CA GLY A 21 5.82 3.72 -1.75
C GLY A 21 6.79 3.87 -2.92
N ALA A 22 8.10 3.76 -2.67
CA ALA A 22 9.11 3.79 -3.73
C ALA A 22 8.94 2.63 -4.71
N ALA A 23 8.70 1.42 -4.21
CA ALA A 23 8.43 0.25 -5.06
C ALA A 23 7.20 0.45 -5.96
N LYS A 24 6.12 1.07 -5.45
CA LYS A 24 4.88 1.33 -6.21
C LYS A 24 4.98 2.53 -7.16
N ALA A 25 5.70 3.58 -6.78
CA ALA A 25 5.80 4.82 -7.57
C ALA A 25 6.86 4.73 -8.66
N LEU A 26 8.00 4.12 -8.36
CA LEU A 26 9.22 4.15 -9.18
C LEU A 26 9.63 2.76 -9.70
N GLY A 27 9.07 1.68 -9.14
CA GLY A 27 9.43 0.32 -9.52
C GLY A 27 9.04 0.00 -10.97
N PRO A 28 9.96 -0.52 -11.79
CA PRO A 28 9.64 -0.95 -13.15
C PRO A 28 8.66 -2.14 -13.16
N ASP A 29 8.69 -2.96 -12.10
CA ASP A 29 7.85 -4.14 -11.96
C ASP A 29 6.36 -3.84 -11.79
N VAL A 30 5.98 -2.61 -11.41
CA VAL A 30 4.56 -2.21 -11.27
C VAL A 30 3.81 -2.37 -12.59
N VAL A 31 4.43 -2.04 -13.72
CA VAL A 31 3.81 -2.19 -15.04
C VAL A 31 3.59 -3.67 -15.37
N ARG A 32 4.50 -4.54 -14.93
CA ARG A 32 4.45 -6.00 -15.16
C ARG A 32 3.49 -6.72 -14.20
N THR A 33 3.39 -6.24 -12.96
CA THR A 33 2.61 -6.87 -11.88
C THR A 33 1.19 -6.34 -11.79
N ALA A 34 0.95 -5.05 -12.05
CA ALA A 34 -0.38 -4.42 -12.03
C ALA A 34 -1.47 -5.20 -12.81
N PRO A 35 -1.26 -5.65 -14.07
CA PRO A 35 -2.28 -6.41 -14.81
C PRO A 35 -2.60 -7.76 -14.17
N LYS A 36 -1.67 -8.34 -13.39
CA LYS A 36 -1.88 -9.60 -12.68
C LYS A 36 -2.64 -9.43 -11.36
N THR A 37 -2.94 -8.20 -10.96
CA THR A 37 -3.61 -7.90 -9.71
C THR A 37 -5.13 -7.99 -9.82
N ALA A 38 -5.79 -8.29 -8.69
CA ALA A 38 -7.25 -8.17 -8.60
C ALA A 38 -7.74 -6.74 -8.85
N LEU A 39 -6.89 -5.73 -8.65
CA LEU A 39 -7.19 -4.32 -8.94
C LEU A 39 -7.41 -4.08 -10.44
N ALA A 40 -6.60 -4.67 -11.32
CA ALA A 40 -6.82 -4.58 -12.77
C ALA A 40 -8.15 -5.18 -13.20
N ARG A 41 -8.54 -6.31 -12.58
CA ARG A 41 -9.86 -6.94 -12.80
C ARG A 41 -10.99 -6.05 -12.28
N LEU A 42 -10.82 -5.44 -11.11
CA LEU A 42 -11.83 -4.56 -10.51
C LEU A 42 -12.03 -3.27 -11.30
N LEU A 43 -10.96 -2.68 -11.82
CA LEU A 43 -11.00 -1.45 -12.61
C LEU A 43 -11.29 -1.72 -14.09
N SER A 44 -11.40 -2.99 -14.51
CA SER A 44 -11.55 -3.41 -15.91
C SER A 44 -10.47 -2.85 -16.85
N SER A 45 -9.32 -2.43 -16.30
CA SER A 45 -8.25 -1.75 -17.04
C SER A 45 -6.93 -1.88 -16.30
N SER A 46 -5.92 -2.43 -16.98
CA SER A 46 -4.55 -2.55 -16.47
C SER A 46 -3.86 -1.19 -16.34
N GLU A 47 -4.05 -0.28 -17.30
CA GLU A 47 -3.49 1.08 -17.24
C GLU A 47 -4.01 1.86 -16.04
N ARG A 48 -5.33 1.79 -15.78
CA ARG A 48 -5.91 2.45 -14.61
C ARG A 48 -5.40 1.83 -13.30
N ALA A 49 -5.20 0.52 -13.26
CA ALA A 49 -4.59 -0.13 -12.11
C ALA A 49 -3.15 0.33 -11.86
N VAL A 50 -2.32 0.46 -12.92
CA VAL A 50 -0.97 1.03 -12.82
C VAL A 50 -1.00 2.46 -12.26
N LEU A 51 -1.92 3.31 -12.77
CA LEU A 51 -2.07 4.68 -12.28
C LEU A 51 -2.46 4.73 -10.80
N VAL A 52 -3.42 3.91 -10.39
CA VAL A 52 -3.84 3.83 -8.98
C VAL A 52 -2.69 3.33 -8.11
N LEU A 53 -1.96 2.30 -8.53
CA LEU A 53 -0.77 1.81 -7.82
C LEU A 53 0.30 2.90 -7.67
N ARG A 54 0.61 3.64 -8.73
CA ARG A 54 1.55 4.77 -8.67
C ARG A 54 1.05 5.90 -7.78
N ALA A 55 -0.23 6.26 -7.86
CA ALA A 55 -0.82 7.29 -7.02
C ALA A 55 -0.77 6.89 -5.54
N THR A 56 -1.07 5.63 -5.21
CA THR A 56 -0.92 5.11 -3.84
C THR A 56 0.54 5.11 -3.39
N GLY A 57 1.49 4.76 -4.27
CA GLY A 57 2.92 4.83 -3.96
C GLY A 57 3.38 6.25 -3.63
N TRP A 58 2.95 7.25 -4.40
CA TRP A 58 3.23 8.65 -4.09
C TRP A 58 2.59 9.11 -2.78
N ALA A 59 1.36 8.68 -2.49
CA ALA A 59 0.71 8.98 -1.22
C ALA A 59 1.48 8.38 -0.03
N GLU A 60 1.99 7.15 -0.16
CA GLU A 60 2.83 6.50 0.85
C GLU A 60 4.14 7.27 1.08
N LEU A 61 4.81 7.71 0.01
CA LEU A 61 6.02 8.54 0.11
C LEU A 61 5.76 9.89 0.78
N LEU A 62 4.64 10.56 0.45
CA LEU A 62 4.25 11.82 1.08
C LEU A 62 3.98 11.63 2.58
N LEU A 63 3.31 10.54 2.95
CA LEU A 63 3.08 10.20 4.36
C LEU A 63 4.40 9.89 5.06
N ALA A 64 5.31 9.12 4.46
CA ALA A 64 6.63 8.87 5.04
C ALA A 64 7.39 10.17 5.32
N GLY A 65 7.39 11.11 4.36
CA GLY A 65 7.97 12.44 4.54
C GLY A 65 7.29 13.23 5.66
N ALA A 66 5.96 13.19 5.74
CA ALA A 66 5.20 13.88 6.78
C ALA A 66 5.44 13.31 8.18
N LEU A 67 5.53 11.97 8.33
CA LEU A 67 5.87 11.31 9.59
C LEU A 67 7.28 11.71 10.08
N LEU A 68 8.23 11.88 9.16
CA LEU A 68 9.60 12.31 9.49
C LEU A 68 9.69 13.80 9.79
N ALA A 69 8.93 14.64 9.07
CA ALA A 69 8.96 16.09 9.22
C ALA A 69 8.22 16.58 10.48
N ALA A 70 7.15 15.89 10.88
CA ALA A 70 6.32 16.31 12.00
C ALA A 70 5.90 15.11 12.89
N PRO A 71 6.85 14.43 13.56
CA PRO A 71 6.60 13.21 14.34
C PRO A 71 5.66 13.42 15.54
N GLY A 72 5.50 14.66 16.01
CA GLY A 72 4.57 15.01 17.09
C GLY A 72 3.12 15.28 16.64
N SER A 73 2.86 15.29 15.34
CA SER A 73 1.51 15.58 14.80
C SER A 73 0.69 14.29 14.66
N ALA A 74 -0.56 14.31 15.14
CA ALA A 74 -1.46 13.15 15.05
C ALA A 74 -1.98 12.91 13.62
N LEU A 75 -1.96 13.94 12.77
CA LEU A 75 -2.51 13.94 11.42
C LEU A 75 -1.85 12.89 10.48
N PRO A 76 -0.52 12.80 10.34
CA PRO A 76 0.12 11.79 9.50
C PRO A 76 -0.15 10.37 10.02
N GLY A 77 -0.16 10.17 11.34
CA GLY A 77 -0.52 8.88 11.92
C GLY A 77 -1.95 8.46 11.60
N ALA A 78 -2.91 9.37 11.71
CA ALA A 78 -4.31 9.12 11.32
C ALA A 78 -4.45 8.82 9.82
N ALA A 79 -3.74 9.56 8.97
CA ALA A 79 -3.76 9.32 7.52
C ALA A 79 -3.15 7.96 7.15
N THR A 80 -2.05 7.56 7.80
CA THR A 80 -1.49 6.21 7.66
C THR A 80 -2.49 5.13 8.11
N ALA A 81 -3.22 5.36 9.19
CA ALA A 81 -4.24 4.42 9.66
C ALA A 81 -5.40 4.30 8.66
N VAL A 82 -5.85 5.41 8.07
CA VAL A 82 -6.88 5.40 7.00
C VAL A 82 -6.39 4.63 5.78
N LEU A 83 -5.12 4.82 5.38
CA LEU A 83 -4.53 4.09 4.25
C LEU A 83 -4.49 2.59 4.54
N GLY A 84 -4.06 2.20 5.75
CA GLY A 84 -4.10 0.81 6.21
C GLY A 84 -5.52 0.22 6.23
N ALA A 85 -6.52 0.98 6.71
CA ALA A 85 -7.92 0.57 6.71
C ALA A 85 -8.46 0.38 5.28
N GLY A 86 -8.10 1.27 4.35
CA GLY A 86 -8.45 1.13 2.93
C GLY A 86 -7.85 -0.14 2.31
N PHE A 87 -6.60 -0.45 2.63
CA PHE A 87 -5.95 -1.69 2.21
C PHE A 87 -6.65 -2.94 2.78
N LEU A 88 -7.01 -2.92 4.07
CA LEU A 88 -7.79 -4.00 4.69
C LEU A 88 -9.18 -4.15 4.04
N GLY A 89 -9.84 -3.04 3.72
CA GLY A 89 -11.10 -3.04 2.99
C GLY A 89 -10.98 -3.68 1.60
N TYR A 90 -9.89 -3.37 0.87
CA TYR A 90 -9.58 -4.02 -0.40
C TYR A 90 -9.37 -5.53 -0.26
N LEU A 91 -8.64 -5.98 0.76
CA LEU A 91 -8.46 -7.41 1.03
C LEU A 91 -9.77 -8.09 1.42
N GLY A 92 -10.58 -7.46 2.26
CA GLY A 92 -11.91 -7.94 2.65
C GLY A 92 -12.84 -8.07 1.45
N TYR A 93 -12.82 -7.09 0.55
CA TYR A 93 -13.57 -7.13 -0.71
C TYR A 93 -13.09 -8.26 -1.63
N GLY A 94 -11.78 -8.45 -1.76
CA GLY A 94 -11.20 -9.57 -2.49
C GLY A 94 -11.65 -10.92 -1.93
N ARG A 95 -11.60 -11.07 -0.60
CA ARG A 95 -12.08 -12.28 0.11
C ARG A 95 -13.57 -12.52 -0.11
N ALA A 96 -14.40 -11.46 -0.13
CA ALA A 96 -15.83 -11.60 -0.37
C ALA A 96 -16.16 -12.04 -1.81
N ARG A 97 -15.38 -11.57 -2.80
CA ARG A 97 -15.59 -11.90 -4.22
C ARG A 97 -14.97 -13.24 -4.64
N ALA A 98 -13.89 -13.66 -3.99
CA ALA A 98 -13.19 -14.92 -4.29
C ALA A 98 -12.70 -15.58 -2.98
N PRO A 99 -13.59 -16.19 -2.18
CA PRO A 99 -13.26 -16.71 -0.85
C PRO A 99 -12.29 -17.90 -0.86
N GLN A 100 -12.17 -18.58 -2.01
CA GLN A 100 -11.26 -19.71 -2.23
C GLN A 100 -9.87 -19.27 -2.74
N ALA A 101 -9.71 -17.99 -3.11
CA ALA A 101 -8.43 -17.46 -3.50
C ALA A 101 -7.61 -17.15 -2.24
N SER A 102 -6.46 -17.82 -2.05
CA SER A 102 -5.47 -17.41 -1.06
C SER A 102 -5.17 -15.91 -1.26
N CYS A 103 -4.98 -15.14 -0.18
CA CYS A 103 -4.68 -13.70 -0.26
C CYS A 103 -3.46 -13.37 -1.14
N GLY A 104 -2.68 -14.37 -1.58
CA GLY A 104 -1.67 -14.28 -2.65
C GLY A 104 -2.23 -13.90 -4.03
N CYS A 105 -3.52 -14.08 -4.32
CA CYS A 105 -4.12 -13.71 -5.61
C CYS A 105 -4.22 -12.18 -5.87
N SER A 106 -3.70 -11.34 -4.98
CA SER A 106 -3.45 -9.93 -5.31
C SER A 106 -2.38 -9.76 -6.39
N ALA A 107 -1.59 -10.80 -6.70
CA ALA A 107 -0.84 -10.93 -7.94
C ALA A 107 -0.90 -12.40 -8.39
N SER A 108 -1.33 -12.68 -9.61
CA SER A 108 -1.16 -14.02 -10.18
C SER A 108 0.34 -14.31 -10.31
N GLU A 109 0.86 -15.22 -9.49
CA GLU A 109 2.11 -15.90 -9.80
C GLU A 109 1.79 -16.84 -10.96
N ASP A 110 2.18 -16.46 -12.18
CA ASP A 110 2.28 -17.43 -13.26
C ASP A 110 3.52 -18.29 -12.92
N THR A 111 3.30 -19.40 -12.22
CA THR A 111 4.28 -20.47 -12.16
C THR A 111 4.39 -21.10 -13.55
N PRO A 112 5.61 -21.24 -14.11
CA PRO A 112 5.83 -21.82 -15.44
C PRO A 112 5.42 -23.29 -15.54
#